data_AF-A0A831T2R6-F1
#
_entry.id   AF-A0A831T2R6-F1
#
_cell.length_a   1.000
_cell.length_b   1.000
_cell.length_c   1.000
_cell.angle_alpha   90.00
_cell.angle_beta   90.00
_cell.angle_gamma   90.00
#
_symmetry.space_group_name_H-M   'P 1'
#
loop_
_entity.id
_entity.type
_entity.pdbx_description
1 polymer ?
#
loop_
_entity_poly.entity_id
_entity_poly.type
_entity_poly.pdbx_seq_one_letter_code
_entity_poly.pdbx_strand_id
1 'polypeptide(L)'
;MAWIKTVSDEEATGELKQEYEEAVRRAGCIYNILRLQSLNARSLHASIELYKTVMFGQSGLSRAEREMLATVVSQVNDCFY
;
A
#
# COMPACT_ATOMS: atom_id res chain seq x y z
N MET A 1 2.24 -14.34 1.12
CA MET A 1 3.63 -13.88 1.34
C MET A 1 4.28 -13.68 -0.02
N ALA A 2 5.10 -12.64 -0.22
CA ALA A 2 5.65 -12.32 -1.55
C ALA A 2 6.70 -13.36 -2.00
N TRP A 3 6.78 -13.61 -3.31
CA TRP A 3 7.74 -14.55 -3.93
C TRP A 3 9.10 -13.91 -4.24
N ILE A 4 9.18 -12.59 -4.12
CA ILE A 4 10.39 -11.80 -4.39
C ILE A 4 11.10 -11.46 -3.09
N LYS A 5 12.37 -11.07 -3.21
CA LYS A 5 13.09 -10.47 -2.08
C LYS A 5 12.39 -9.18 -1.66
N THR A 6 12.31 -8.97 -0.35
CA THR A 6 11.83 -7.73 0.27
C THR A 6 12.84 -7.27 1.30
N VAL A 7 12.94 -5.96 1.51
CA VAL A 7 13.77 -5.38 2.56
C VAL A 7 12.99 -5.39 3.87
N SER A 8 13.60 -5.91 4.94
CA SER A 8 12.97 -5.92 6.27
C SER A 8 12.86 -4.51 6.85
N ASP A 9 12.05 -4.35 7.89
CA ASP A 9 11.84 -3.05 8.52
C ASP A 9 13.13 -2.54 9.19
N GLU A 10 13.96 -3.45 9.70
CA GLU A 10 15.26 -3.17 10.33
C GLU A 10 16.36 -2.83 9.31
N GLU A 11 16.30 -3.42 8.12
CA GLU A 11 17.25 -3.21 7.03
C GLU A 11 16.92 -1.97 6.18
N ALA A 12 15.71 -1.42 6.33
CA ALA A 12 15.26 -0.25 5.58
C ALA A 12 16.13 0.98 5.90
N THR A 13 16.61 1.64 4.85
CA THR A 13 17.42 2.86 4.93
C THR A 13 16.92 3.91 3.93
N GLY A 14 17.36 5.16 4.09
CA GLY A 14 17.02 6.26 3.17
C GLY A 14 15.52 6.47 3.00
N GLU A 15 15.08 6.67 1.75
CA GLU A 15 13.67 6.91 1.39
C GLU A 15 12.75 5.77 1.84
N LEU A 16 13.18 4.52 1.72
CA LEU A 16 12.35 3.37 2.11
C LEU A 16 12.03 3.39 3.61
N LYS A 17 13.01 3.76 4.45
CA LYS A 17 12.79 3.87 5.90
C LYS A 17 11.74 4.92 6.22
N GLN A 18 11.78 6.05 5.53
CA GLN A 18 10.79 7.13 5.71
C GLN A 18 9.38 6.65 5.35
N GLU A 19 9.22 5.93 4.23
CA GLU A 19 7.94 5.34 3.82
C GLU A 19 7.38 4.34 4.85
N TYR A 20 8.26 3.51 5.42
CA TYR A 20 7.89 2.55 6.46
C TYR A 20 7.46 3.24 7.76
N GLU A 21 8.20 4.25 8.20
CA GLU A 21 7.82 5.04 9.38
C GLU A 21 6.49 5.78 9.16
N GLU A 22 6.24 6.31 7.95
CA GLU A 22 4.96 6.90 7.58
C GLU A 22 3.81 5.90 7.60
N ALA A 23 4.05 4.67 7.14
CA ALA A 23 3.05 3.61 7.20
C ALA A 23 2.69 3.26 8.65
N VAL A 24 3.67 3.15 9.54
CA VAL A 24 3.44 2.94 10.98
C VAL A 24 2.65 4.11 11.59
N ARG A 25 3.02 5.36 11.29
CA ARG A 25 2.26 6.54 11.76
C ARG A 25 0.80 6.54 11.27
N ARG A 26 0.56 6.09 10.04
CA ARG A 26 -0.76 6.08 9.40
C ARG A 26 -1.65 4.93 9.86
N ALA A 27 -1.09 3.74 10.08
CA ALA A 27 -1.87 2.51 10.24
C ALA A 27 -1.43 1.60 11.41
N GLY A 28 -0.40 1.99 12.16
CA GLY A 28 0.14 1.21 13.28
C GLY A 28 0.98 0.00 12.87
N CYS A 29 1.05 -0.33 11.59
CA CYS A 29 1.85 -1.43 11.05
C CYS A 29 2.27 -1.16 9.60
N ILE A 30 3.27 -1.94 9.14
CA ILE A 30 3.66 -1.98 7.73
C ILE A 30 2.95 -3.18 7.10
N TYR A 31 2.04 -2.93 6.16
CA TYR A 31 1.36 -4.00 5.42
C TYR A 31 2.31 -4.63 4.39
N ASN A 32 2.07 -5.90 4.07
CA ASN A 32 2.88 -6.63 3.10
C ASN A 32 2.85 -6.01 1.69
N ILE A 33 1.79 -5.25 1.34
CA ILE A 33 1.73 -4.47 0.11
C ILE A 33 2.85 -3.43 0.00
N LEU A 34 3.27 -2.82 1.12
CA LEU A 34 4.41 -1.91 1.14
C LEU A 34 5.72 -2.68 1.02
N ARG A 35 5.85 -3.79 1.75
CA ARG A 35 7.07 -4.62 1.73
C ARG A 35 7.37 -5.20 0.35
N LEU A 36 6.35 -5.56 -0.44
CA LEU A 36 6.61 -6.07 -1.80
C LEU A 36 7.17 -4.99 -2.75
N GLN A 37 6.94 -3.71 -2.46
CA GLN A 37 7.47 -2.60 -3.27
C GLN A 37 8.81 -2.06 -2.72
N SER A 38 9.34 -2.68 -1.65
CA SER A 38 10.54 -2.22 -0.94
C SER A 38 11.81 -2.14 -1.78
N LEU A 39 11.91 -2.91 -2.86
CA LEU A 39 13.05 -2.84 -3.77
C LEU A 39 13.12 -1.54 -4.58
N ASN A 40 12.05 -0.73 -4.60
CA ASN A 40 12.01 0.57 -5.25
C ASN A 40 11.15 1.56 -4.45
N ALA A 41 11.80 2.34 -3.58
CA ALA A 41 11.13 3.33 -2.73
C ALA A 41 10.34 4.38 -3.51
N ARG A 42 10.83 4.82 -4.68
CA ARG A 42 10.11 5.78 -5.52
C ARG A 42 8.82 5.20 -6.08
N SER A 43 8.84 3.93 -6.52
CA SER A 43 7.63 3.24 -6.95
C SER A 43 6.65 3.07 -5.79
N LEU A 44 7.15 2.72 -4.60
CA LEU A 44 6.34 2.62 -3.39
C LEU A 44 5.63 3.93 -3.06
N HIS A 45 6.37 5.04 -3.05
CA HIS A 45 5.84 6.38 -2.82
C HIS A 45 4.69 6.70 -3.80
N ALA A 46 4.93 6.51 -5.10
CA ALA A 46 3.91 6.76 -6.12
C ALA A 46 2.67 5.87 -5.94
N SER A 47 2.84 4.61 -5.54
CA SER A 47 1.73 3.69 -5.26
C SER A 47 0.88 4.15 -4.07
N ILE A 48 1.51 4.66 -3.01
CA ILE A 48 0.80 5.18 -1.84
C ILE A 48 0.02 6.44 -2.20
N GLU A 49 0.63 7.35 -2.96
CA GLU A 49 -0.03 8.59 -3.38
C GLU A 49 -1.24 8.31 -4.28
N LEU A 50 -1.12 7.35 -5.20
CA LEU A 50 -2.26 6.86 -5.97
C LEU A 50 -3.36 6.30 -5.05
N TYR A 51 -3.00 5.42 -4.12
CA TYR A 51 -3.95 4.83 -3.17
C TYR A 51 -4.67 5.91 -2.34
N LYS A 52 -3.92 6.88 -1.78
CA LYS A 52 -4.49 7.99 -1.01
C LYS A 52 -5.46 8.82 -1.85
N THR A 53 -5.05 9.16 -3.07
CA THR A 53 -5.86 9.96 -3.99
C THR A 53 -7.17 9.25 -4.33
N VAL A 54 -7.09 7.97 -4.71
CA VAL A 54 -8.26 7.19 -5.11
C VAL A 54 -9.17 6.91 -3.92
N MET A 55 -8.62 6.54 -2.76
CA MET A 55 -9.43 6.02 -1.66
C MET A 55 -9.87 7.09 -0.65
N PHE A 56 -9.09 8.15 -0.47
CA PHE A 56 -9.35 9.21 0.52
C PHE A 56 -9.54 10.60 -0.10
N GLY A 57 -9.16 10.80 -1.36
CA GLY A 57 -9.35 12.08 -2.06
C GLY A 57 -10.82 12.42 -2.31
N GLN A 58 -11.07 13.69 -2.66
CA GLN A 58 -12.40 14.15 -3.04
C GLN A 58 -12.94 13.36 -4.23
N SER A 59 -14.13 12.79 -4.09
CA SER A 59 -14.82 12.11 -5.20
C SER A 59 -16.32 12.03 -4.90
N GLY A 60 -17.12 11.80 -5.95
CA GLY A 60 -18.56 11.59 -5.83
C GLY A 60 -18.95 10.26 -5.17
N LEU A 61 -17.98 9.38 -4.88
CA LEU A 61 -18.19 8.12 -4.19
C LEU A 61 -17.77 8.24 -2.72
N SER A 62 -18.60 7.71 -1.83
CA SER A 62 -18.29 7.51 -0.43
C SER A 62 -17.14 6.51 -0.23
N ARG A 63 -16.54 6.49 0.96
CA ARG A 63 -15.49 5.51 1.28
C ARG A 63 -15.98 4.07 1.15
N ALA A 64 -17.20 3.79 1.62
CA ALA A 64 -17.78 2.46 1.59
C ALA A 64 -17.98 1.96 0.15
N GLU A 65 -18.43 2.82 -0.77
CA GLU A 65 -18.58 2.46 -2.19
C GLU A 65 -17.23 2.13 -2.84
N ARG A 66 -16.16 2.86 -2.50
CA ARG A 66 -14.82 2.59 -3.02
C ARG A 66 -14.28 1.25 -2.51
N GLU A 67 -14.49 0.94 -1.23
CA GLU A 67 -14.12 -0.36 -0.67
C GLU A 67 -14.96 -1.52 -1.25
N MET A 68 -16.25 -1.29 -1.51
CA MET A 68 -17.11 -2.26 -2.19
C MET A 68 -16.58 -2.57 -3.60
N LEU A 69 -16.20 -1.54 -4.37
CA LEU A 69 -15.57 -1.71 -5.68
C LEU A 69 -14.27 -2.50 -5.58
N ALA A 70 -13.39 -2.15 -4.62
CA ALA A 70 -12.15 -2.88 -4.39
C ALA A 70 -12.42 -4.36 -4.07
N THR A 71 -13.38 -4.64 -3.21
CA THR A 71 -13.75 -6.01 -2.79
C THR A 71 -14.29 -6.83 -3.96
N VAL A 72 -15.24 -6.28 -4.72
CA VAL A 72 -15.84 -6.98 -5.87
C VAL A 72 -14.80 -7.25 -6.95
N VAL A 73 -13.95 -6.26 -7.27
CA VAL A 73 -12.88 -6.43 -8.27
C VAL A 73 -11.86 -7.48 -7.81
N SER A 74 -11.46 -7.47 -6.53
CA SER A 74 -10.55 -8.49 -5.98
C SER A 74 -11.16 -9.89 -6.07
N GLN A 75 -12.44 -10.05 -5.72
CA GLN A 75 -13.14 -11.33 -5.81
C GLN A 75 -13.23 -11.84 -7.26
N VAL A 76 -13.56 -10.95 -8.21
CA VAL A 76 -13.63 -11.29 -9.65
C VAL A 76 -12.26 -11.73 -10.20
N ASN A 77 -11.18 -11.14 -9.68
CA ASN A 77 -9.81 -11.45 -10.10
C ASN A 77 -9.15 -12.58 -9.30
N ASP A 78 -9.87 -13.22 -8.37
CA ASP A 78 -9.31 -14.22 -7.44
C ASP A 78 -8.06 -13.71 -6.69
N CYS A 79 -8.10 -12.43 -6.30
CA CYS A 79 -7.01 -11.76 -5.59
C CYS A 79 -7.15 -11.98 -4.08
N PHE A 80 -6.43 -12.97 -3.55
CA PHE A 80 -6.57 -13.43 -2.16
C PHE A 80 -6.02 -12.48 -1.07
N TYR A 81 -5.05 -11.62 -1.40
CA TYR A 81 -4.33 -10.78 -0.44
C TYR A 81 -5.28 -9.90 0.40
#